data_AF-A0A7S8F691-F1
#
_entry.id   AF-A0A7S8F691-F1
#
_cell.length_a   1.000
_cell.length_b   1.000
_cell.length_c   1.000
_cell.angle_alpha   90.00
_cell.angle_beta   90.00
_cell.angle_gamma   90.00
#
_symmetry.space_group_name_H-M   'P 1'
#
loop_
_entity.id
_entity.type
_entity.pdbx_description
1 polymer ?
#
loop_
_entity_poly.entity_id
_entity_poly.type
_entity_poly.pdbx_seq_one_letter_code
_entity_poly.pdbx_strand_id
1 'polypeptide(L)'
;MSFADRILTIVVTATLTSAVWIVAGGTLIENAGSASQRGSTRPAEAAPSPSSTAGASGAAGSATDAPQAGMLDTRPVSAPSTLAAGDLLIPVLNIRAGDLTDTFSDSRAGGQRLHEAIDIMAPKGTTIVAAAPGEVEKLFRSDAGGNTIYVRSTDGETIYYYAHLDKYAEGLKEGQKIRRGQRLGTVGSTGNASDEAPHLHFAILQTMPDAEWWEPAVALNPYPLLRGK
;
A
#
# COMPACT_ATOMS: atom_id res chain seq x y z
N MET A 1 -61.81 2.53 -33.40
CA MET A 1 -61.00 1.36 -33.04
C MET A 1 -61.69 0.62 -31.92
N SER A 2 -61.93 -0.67 -32.11
CA SER A 2 -62.63 -1.49 -31.12
C SER A 2 -61.72 -1.73 -29.90
N PHE A 3 -62.32 -2.09 -28.76
CA PHE A 3 -61.57 -2.45 -27.56
C PHE A 3 -60.63 -3.64 -27.80
N ALA A 4 -61.01 -4.56 -28.70
CA ALA A 4 -60.17 -5.66 -29.14
C ALA A 4 -58.91 -5.19 -29.90
N ASP A 5 -59.03 -4.16 -30.74
CA ASP A 5 -57.88 -3.61 -31.49
C ASP A 5 -56.85 -2.97 -30.55
N ARG A 6 -57.31 -2.38 -29.43
CA ARG A 6 -56.43 -1.78 -28.42
C ARG A 6 -55.68 -2.84 -27.62
N ILE A 7 -56.33 -3.94 -27.24
CA ILE A 7 -55.66 -5.06 -26.56
C ILE A 7 -54.67 -5.76 -27.49
N LEU A 8 -55.04 -5.99 -28.75
CA LEU A 8 -54.13 -6.58 -29.73
C LEU A 8 -52.89 -5.70 -29.95
N THR A 9 -53.06 -4.37 -30.03
CA THR A 9 -51.95 -3.43 -30.17
C THR A 9 -51.02 -3.46 -28.95
N ILE A 10 -51.55 -3.53 -27.73
CA ILE A 10 -50.75 -3.58 -26.50
C ILE A 10 -49.97 -4.91 -26.40
N VAL A 11 -50.59 -6.05 -26.74
CA VAL A 11 -49.91 -7.36 -26.69
C VAL A 11 -48.82 -7.46 -27.76
N VAL A 12 -49.06 -6.95 -28.97
CA VAL A 12 -48.07 -6.95 -30.06
C VAL A 12 -46.90 -6.01 -29.76
N THR A 13 -47.16 -4.83 -29.20
CA THR A 13 -46.08 -3.90 -28.83
C THR A 13 -45.25 -4.43 -27.66
N ALA A 14 -45.87 -4.99 -26.61
CA ALA A 14 -45.16 -5.53 -25.45
C ALA A 14 -44.27 -6.74 -25.78
N THR A 15 -44.71 -7.62 -26.69
CA THR A 15 -43.92 -8.79 -27.12
C THR A 15 -42.74 -8.39 -28.01
N LEU A 16 -42.91 -7.42 -28.91
CA LEU A 16 -41.83 -6.89 -29.75
C LEU A 16 -40.74 -6.16 -28.94
N THR A 17 -41.09 -5.36 -27.93
CA THR A 17 -40.08 -4.75 -27.06
C THR A 17 -39.33 -5.76 -26.19
N SER A 18 -39.98 -6.84 -25.77
CA SER A 18 -39.35 -7.86 -24.92
C SER A 18 -38.37 -8.75 -25.69
N ALA A 19 -38.68 -9.09 -26.95
CA ALA A 19 -37.79 -9.87 -27.80
C ALA A 19 -36.51 -9.10 -28.19
N VAL A 20 -36.61 -7.78 -28.37
CA VAL A 20 -35.46 -6.92 -28.68
C VAL A 20 -34.47 -6.84 -27.52
N TRP A 21 -34.94 -6.80 -26.26
CA TRP A 21 -34.05 -6.79 -25.09
C TRP A 21 -33.38 -8.15 -24.81
N ILE A 22 -34.02 -9.26 -25.16
CA ILE A 22 -33.43 -10.60 -24.97
C ILE A 22 -32.35 -10.88 -26.03
N VAL A 23 -32.56 -10.47 -27.29
CA VAL A 23 -31.55 -10.65 -28.36
C VAL A 23 -30.39 -9.64 -28.24
N ALA A 24 -30.67 -8.39 -27.88
CA ALA A 24 -29.62 -7.40 -27.60
C ALA A 24 -28.86 -7.70 -26.30
N GLY A 25 -29.53 -8.25 -25.28
CA GLY A 25 -28.90 -8.66 -24.02
C GLY A 25 -28.04 -9.92 -24.17
N GLY A 26 -28.48 -10.91 -24.96
CA GLY A 26 -27.70 -12.13 -25.21
C GLY A 26 -26.42 -11.88 -26.03
N THR A 27 -26.49 -11.00 -27.03
CA THR A 27 -25.33 -10.66 -27.88
C THR A 27 -24.30 -9.75 -27.20
N LEU A 28 -24.68 -9.03 -26.13
CA LEU A 28 -23.73 -8.28 -25.29
C LEU A 28 -23.00 -9.15 -24.28
N ILE A 29 -23.53 -10.31 -23.90
CA ILE A 29 -22.90 -11.23 -22.94
C ILE A 29 -21.91 -12.18 -23.63
N GLU A 30 -22.14 -12.55 -24.89
CA GLU A 30 -21.25 -13.47 -25.64
C GLU A 30 -20.01 -12.80 -26.26
N ASN A 31 -19.90 -11.47 -26.24
CA ASN A 31 -18.71 -10.76 -26.73
C ASN A 31 -17.71 -10.37 -25.61
N ALA A 32 -17.98 -10.76 -24.36
CA ALA A 32 -17.03 -10.66 -23.25
C ALA A 32 -16.04 -11.83 -23.31
N GLY A 33 -15.22 -11.86 -24.37
CA GLY A 33 -14.22 -12.88 -24.60
C GLY A 33 -13.22 -12.98 -23.43
N SER A 34 -12.98 -14.21 -23.00
CA SER A 34 -12.08 -14.66 -21.93
C SER A 34 -10.58 -14.36 -22.14
N ALA A 35 -10.25 -13.33 -22.91
CA ALA A 35 -8.90 -12.82 -23.14
C ALA A 35 -8.59 -11.52 -22.35
N SER A 36 -9.60 -10.83 -21.80
CA SER A 36 -9.39 -9.58 -21.04
C SER A 36 -9.11 -9.81 -19.53
N GLN A 37 -9.25 -11.04 -19.03
CA GLN A 37 -9.11 -11.38 -17.60
C GLN A 37 -7.69 -11.84 -17.19
N ARG A 38 -6.70 -11.69 -18.06
CA ARG A 38 -5.28 -12.05 -17.77
C ARG A 38 -4.34 -10.85 -17.63
N GLY A 39 -4.85 -9.63 -17.51
CA GLY A 39 -4.00 -8.42 -17.62
C GLY A 39 -4.26 -7.28 -16.64
N SER A 40 -5.04 -7.45 -15.56
CA SER A 40 -5.34 -6.30 -14.67
C SER A 40 -5.59 -6.68 -13.21
N THR A 41 -4.58 -7.25 -12.56
CA THR A 41 -4.30 -6.91 -11.16
C THR A 41 -3.00 -6.12 -11.18
N ARG A 42 -3.09 -4.83 -11.52
CA ARG A 42 -2.03 -3.85 -11.28
C ARG A 42 -2.15 -3.45 -9.81
N PRO A 43 -1.28 -3.95 -8.91
CA PRO A 43 -1.25 -3.51 -7.53
C PRO A 43 -0.68 -2.10 -7.54
N ALA A 44 -1.47 -1.12 -7.13
CA ALA A 44 -1.18 0.30 -7.18
C ALA A 44 -0.74 0.83 -8.56
N GLU A 45 -1.17 2.04 -8.89
CA GLU A 45 -0.28 2.89 -9.67
C GLU A 45 0.93 3.14 -8.77
N ALA A 46 1.91 2.23 -8.85
CA ALA A 46 3.25 2.50 -8.40
C ALA A 46 3.62 3.84 -9.00
N ALA A 47 4.19 4.70 -8.16
CA ALA A 47 4.67 6.00 -8.56
C ALA A 47 5.30 5.96 -9.96
N PRO A 48 5.00 6.91 -10.87
CA PRO A 48 5.63 6.94 -12.17
C PRO A 48 7.16 6.89 -11.99
N SER A 49 7.83 6.01 -12.74
CA SER A 49 9.26 5.79 -12.66
C SER A 49 10.03 7.12 -12.78
N PRO A 50 10.99 7.42 -11.88
CA PRO A 50 11.79 8.64 -11.98
C PRO A 50 12.69 8.60 -13.22
N SER A 51 12.72 9.69 -13.99
CA SER A 51 13.66 9.88 -15.10
C SER A 51 15.03 10.30 -14.56
N SER A 52 16.08 9.56 -14.93
CA SER A 52 17.46 9.83 -14.52
C SER A 52 18.09 10.94 -15.35
N THR A 53 18.59 11.99 -14.69
CA THR A 53 19.61 12.89 -15.25
C THR A 53 20.89 12.73 -14.44
N ALA A 54 21.89 12.15 -15.08
CA ALA A 54 23.23 11.95 -14.54
C ALA A 54 24.03 13.27 -14.57
N GLY A 55 24.79 13.50 -13.50
CA GLY A 55 25.82 14.54 -13.41
C GLY A 55 26.80 14.19 -12.29
N ALA A 56 28.08 14.08 -12.63
CA ALA A 56 29.09 13.31 -11.92
C ALA A 56 30.03 14.11 -10.99
N SER A 57 30.74 13.35 -10.14
CA SER A 57 32.15 13.48 -9.71
C SER A 57 32.57 14.45 -8.60
N GLY A 58 33.45 13.97 -7.70
CA GLY A 58 34.26 14.81 -6.79
C GLY A 58 34.95 14.02 -5.66
N ALA A 59 36.28 14.05 -5.59
CA ALA A 59 37.19 13.19 -4.82
C ALA A 59 37.44 13.53 -3.33
N ALA A 60 37.89 12.48 -2.61
CA ALA A 60 38.96 12.35 -1.59
C ALA A 60 39.36 13.48 -0.59
N GLY A 61 39.59 13.08 0.68
CA GLY A 61 40.41 13.79 1.68
C GLY A 61 40.38 13.13 3.08
N SER A 62 41.55 12.93 3.70
CA SER A 62 41.82 12.14 4.93
C SER A 62 41.99 12.96 6.24
N ALA A 63 41.81 12.28 7.38
CA ALA A 63 42.32 12.49 8.77
C ALA A 63 41.76 13.67 9.61
N THR A 64 41.51 13.62 10.93
CA THR A 64 42.23 12.98 12.07
C THR A 64 41.39 13.01 13.39
N ASP A 65 41.58 12.00 14.26
CA ASP A 65 41.58 11.94 15.76
C ASP A 65 40.31 12.09 16.68
N ALA A 66 39.91 10.93 17.28
CA ALA A 66 39.41 10.56 18.64
C ALA A 66 38.40 11.42 19.47
N PRO A 67 37.47 10.82 20.29
CA PRO A 67 37.73 9.73 21.25
C PRO A 67 36.72 8.55 21.28
N GLN A 68 37.19 7.43 21.85
CA GLN A 68 36.55 6.10 21.91
C GLN A 68 35.24 6.05 22.70
N ALA A 69 34.17 5.58 22.04
CA ALA A 69 32.98 5.01 22.67
C ALA A 69 33.07 3.48 22.59
N GLY A 70 32.66 2.79 23.66
CA GLY A 70 32.87 1.37 23.89
C GLY A 70 32.42 0.45 22.75
N MET A 71 33.14 -0.68 22.62
CA MET A 71 32.96 -1.73 21.61
C MET A 71 31.48 -2.02 21.30
N LEU A 72 31.11 -1.79 20.04
CA LEU A 72 29.85 -2.26 19.46
C LEU A 72 29.81 -3.79 19.55
N ASP A 73 28.73 -4.35 20.09
CA ASP A 73 28.44 -5.78 20.06
C ASP A 73 28.33 -6.23 18.59
N THR A 74 29.34 -6.97 18.12
CA THR A 74 29.47 -7.45 16.74
C THR A 74 28.86 -8.83 16.52
N ARG A 75 28.02 -9.32 17.44
CA ARG A 75 27.41 -10.64 17.28
C ARG A 75 26.53 -10.68 16.03
N PRO A 76 26.71 -11.68 15.16
CA PRO A 76 25.90 -11.82 13.95
C PRO A 76 24.44 -12.03 14.32
N VAL A 77 23.57 -11.22 13.72
CA VAL A 77 22.12 -11.44 13.75
C VAL A 77 21.85 -12.73 12.99
N SER A 78 21.36 -13.76 13.68
CA SER A 78 20.95 -15.02 13.05
C SER A 78 19.77 -14.79 12.10
N ALA A 79 19.82 -15.40 10.92
CA ALA A 79 18.78 -15.35 9.88
C ALA A 79 17.73 -16.48 10.04
N PRO A 80 16.73 -16.56 9.13
CA PRO A 80 15.51 -15.78 9.08
C PRO A 80 14.34 -16.58 9.68
N SER A 81 13.40 -15.89 10.34
CA SER A 81 12.09 -16.49 10.65
C SER A 81 11.12 -16.03 9.58
N THR A 82 10.45 -16.97 8.91
CA THR A 82 9.19 -16.73 8.19
C THR A 82 8.35 -15.81 9.06
N LEU A 83 7.85 -14.68 8.53
CA LEU A 83 7.08 -13.68 9.28
C LEU A 83 5.99 -14.38 10.11
N ALA A 84 6.29 -14.64 11.38
CA ALA A 84 5.36 -15.24 12.30
C ALA A 84 4.43 -14.13 12.77
N ALA A 85 3.12 -14.40 12.77
CA ALA A 85 2.14 -13.54 13.42
C ALA A 85 2.56 -13.36 14.90
N GLY A 86 3.11 -12.20 15.23
CA GLY A 86 3.75 -11.92 16.54
C GLY A 86 4.98 -11.01 16.48
N ASP A 87 5.66 -10.94 15.33
CA ASP A 87 6.90 -10.15 15.19
C ASP A 87 6.69 -8.72 14.71
N LEU A 88 5.50 -8.35 14.23
CA LEU A 88 5.21 -6.98 13.84
C LEU A 88 4.79 -6.12 15.03
N LEU A 89 5.30 -4.90 15.12
CA LEU A 89 4.72 -3.86 15.97
C LEU A 89 3.60 -3.15 15.21
N ILE A 90 2.58 -2.71 15.95
CA ILE A 90 1.66 -1.68 15.45
C ILE A 90 2.49 -0.42 15.19
N PRO A 91 2.55 0.08 13.95
CA PRO A 91 3.50 1.12 13.54
C PRO A 91 3.11 2.54 14.00
N VAL A 92 2.16 2.68 14.93
CA VAL A 92 1.72 3.95 15.49
C VAL A 92 1.74 3.85 17.01
N LEU A 93 2.44 4.78 17.68
CA LEU A 93 2.51 4.77 19.13
C LEU A 93 1.14 5.01 19.77
N ASN A 94 0.93 4.38 20.93
CA ASN A 94 -0.30 4.47 21.74
C ASN A 94 -1.56 3.88 21.10
N ILE A 95 -1.42 3.10 20.04
CA ILE A 95 -2.51 2.30 19.45
C ILE A 95 -2.37 0.85 19.90
N ARG A 96 -3.45 0.24 20.40
CA ARG A 96 -3.48 -1.16 20.81
C ARG A 96 -4.16 -2.00 19.74
N ALA A 97 -3.91 -3.31 19.76
CA ALA A 97 -4.53 -4.26 18.81
C ALA A 97 -6.06 -4.25 18.83
N GLY A 98 -6.69 -3.85 19.94
CA GLY A 98 -8.15 -3.70 20.05
C GLY A 98 -8.71 -2.42 19.44
N ASP A 99 -7.85 -1.42 19.17
CA ASP A 99 -8.24 -0.14 18.58
C ASP A 99 -8.19 -0.20 17.03
N LEU A 100 -7.65 -1.28 16.46
CA LEU A 100 -7.57 -1.50 15.02
C LEU A 100 -8.92 -1.89 14.43
N THR A 101 -9.22 -1.33 13.26
CA THR A 101 -10.32 -1.75 12.39
C THR A 101 -9.74 -2.43 11.15
N ASP A 102 -10.34 -3.54 10.69
CA ASP A 102 -9.93 -4.17 9.44
C ASP A 102 -10.51 -3.36 8.27
N THR A 103 -9.63 -2.64 7.57
CA THR A 103 -9.97 -1.83 6.40
C THR A 103 -9.39 -2.40 5.11
N PHE A 104 -8.83 -3.62 5.12
CA PHE A 104 -8.05 -4.15 3.99
C PHE A 104 -8.90 -4.30 2.71
N SER A 105 -10.12 -4.77 2.89
CA SER A 105 -11.05 -5.04 1.79
C SER A 105 -11.97 -3.85 1.49
N ASP A 106 -11.74 -2.68 2.09
CA ASP A 106 -12.57 -1.51 1.86
C ASP A 106 -12.51 -1.08 0.40
N SER A 107 -13.67 -0.69 -0.13
CA SER A 107 -13.75 -0.21 -1.49
C SER A 107 -13.15 1.19 -1.63
N ARG A 108 -12.33 1.40 -2.66
CA ARG A 108 -11.73 2.69 -3.00
C ARG A 108 -12.10 3.08 -4.44
N ALA A 109 -11.97 4.37 -4.74
CA ALA A 109 -12.30 4.93 -6.05
C ALA A 109 -13.73 4.56 -6.52
N GLY A 110 -14.71 4.58 -5.61
CA GLY A 110 -16.11 4.34 -5.92
C GLY A 110 -16.44 2.92 -6.38
N GLY A 111 -15.73 1.90 -5.90
CA GLY A 111 -15.98 0.50 -6.30
C GLY A 111 -14.89 -0.14 -7.14
N GLN A 112 -13.94 0.65 -7.64
CA GLN A 112 -13.03 0.20 -8.71
C GLN A 112 -11.84 -0.60 -8.21
N ARG A 113 -11.48 -0.48 -6.94
CA ARG A 113 -10.36 -1.23 -6.35
C ARG A 113 -10.56 -1.48 -4.85
N LEU A 114 -9.80 -2.44 -4.34
CA LEU A 114 -9.66 -2.67 -2.90
C LEU A 114 -8.64 -1.69 -2.29
N HIS A 115 -8.70 -1.57 -0.97
CA HIS A 115 -7.79 -0.72 -0.21
C HIS A 115 -6.39 -1.33 -0.09
N GLU A 116 -6.30 -2.65 0.10
CA GLU A 116 -5.04 -3.44 0.13
C GLU A 116 -4.05 -3.02 1.23
N ALA A 117 -4.55 -2.35 2.27
CA ALA A 117 -3.78 -1.82 3.39
C ALA A 117 -4.66 -1.68 4.63
N ILE A 118 -4.04 -1.36 5.77
CA ILE A 118 -4.77 -0.93 6.96
C ILE A 118 -4.61 0.59 7.18
N ASP A 119 -5.72 1.28 7.46
CA ASP A 119 -5.69 2.66 7.92
C ASP A 119 -5.75 2.70 9.44
N ILE A 120 -4.64 3.12 10.05
CA ILE A 120 -4.49 3.20 11.51
C ILE A 120 -4.76 4.65 11.93
N MET A 121 -5.97 4.88 12.41
CA MET A 121 -6.43 6.19 12.86
C MET A 121 -5.64 6.68 14.07
N ALA A 122 -5.10 7.90 13.99
CA ALA A 122 -4.40 8.54 15.09
C ALA A 122 -4.30 10.07 14.86
N PRO A 123 -4.20 10.89 15.91
CA PRO A 123 -4.02 12.33 15.74
C PRO A 123 -2.80 12.67 14.88
N LYS A 124 -2.91 13.72 14.05
CA LYS A 124 -1.77 14.28 13.32
C LYS A 124 -0.62 14.59 14.27
N GLY A 125 0.61 14.26 13.87
CA GLY A 125 1.81 14.38 14.70
C GLY A 125 2.12 13.16 15.57
N THR A 126 1.23 12.17 15.67
CA THR A 126 1.49 10.94 16.42
C THR A 126 2.70 10.20 15.84
N THR A 127 3.60 9.72 16.69
CA THR A 127 4.84 9.06 16.25
C THR A 127 4.56 7.76 15.50
N ILE A 128 5.19 7.63 14.33
CA ILE A 128 5.24 6.40 13.53
C ILE A 128 6.57 5.68 13.81
N VAL A 129 6.49 4.37 14.00
CA VAL A 129 7.63 3.50 14.23
C VAL A 129 7.68 2.35 13.22
N ALA A 130 8.86 1.79 13.01
CA ALA A 130 9.05 0.64 12.14
C ALA A 130 8.35 -0.60 12.69
N ALA A 131 7.44 -1.18 11.91
CA ALA A 131 6.73 -2.41 12.28
C ALA A 131 7.68 -3.61 12.45
N ALA A 132 8.73 -3.66 11.64
CA ALA A 132 9.74 -4.73 11.59
C ALA A 132 11.13 -4.14 11.28
N PRO A 133 12.22 -4.90 11.50
CA PRO A 133 13.56 -4.49 11.06
C PRO A 133 13.66 -4.54 9.52
N GLY A 134 14.58 -3.74 8.96
CA GLY A 134 14.77 -3.67 7.52
C GLY A 134 15.71 -2.56 7.10
N GLU A 135 15.61 -2.15 5.84
CA GLU A 135 16.32 -1.03 5.25
C GLU A 135 15.32 -0.05 4.64
N VAL A 136 15.53 1.25 4.83
CA VAL A 136 14.76 2.30 4.15
C VAL A 136 15.14 2.26 2.67
N GLU A 137 14.32 1.59 1.87
CA GLU A 137 14.57 1.45 0.45
C GLU A 137 14.24 2.75 -0.30
N LYS A 138 13.14 3.41 0.07
CA LYS A 138 12.73 4.65 -0.57
C LYS A 138 12.02 5.61 0.37
N LEU A 139 12.35 6.89 0.25
CA LEU A 139 11.56 8.01 0.74
C LEU A 139 10.96 8.70 -0.48
N PHE A 140 9.64 8.67 -0.62
CA PHE A 140 9.00 9.14 -1.83
C PHE A 140 7.84 10.08 -1.53
N ARG A 141 7.57 11.01 -2.45
CA ARG A 141 6.38 11.86 -2.37
C ARG A 141 5.52 11.63 -3.60
N SER A 142 4.31 11.10 -3.40
CA SER A 142 3.33 10.86 -4.45
C SER A 142 2.07 11.68 -4.22
N ASP A 143 1.29 11.90 -5.28
CA ASP A 143 0.01 12.62 -5.18
C ASP A 143 -1.02 11.85 -4.32
N ALA A 144 -1.06 10.52 -4.46
CA ALA A 144 -1.97 9.68 -3.70
C ALA A 144 -1.46 9.43 -2.27
N GLY A 145 -0.25 8.92 -2.11
CA GLY A 145 0.31 8.51 -0.82
C GLY A 145 0.90 9.65 0.02
N GLY A 146 1.07 10.83 -0.56
CA GLY A 146 1.70 11.96 0.14
C GLY A 146 3.17 11.67 0.41
N ASN A 147 3.64 11.96 1.62
CA ASN A 147 4.97 11.55 2.07
C ASN A 147 4.94 10.06 2.46
N THR A 148 5.81 9.26 1.87
CA THR A 148 5.82 7.81 2.03
C THR A 148 7.20 7.26 2.37
N ILE A 149 7.20 6.11 3.04
CA ILE A 149 8.41 5.35 3.37
C ILE A 149 8.19 3.92 2.90
N TYR A 150 9.16 3.40 2.16
CA TYR A 150 9.27 2.00 1.79
C TYR A 150 10.41 1.40 2.59
N VAL A 151 10.11 0.39 3.41
CA VAL A 151 11.11 -0.37 4.17
C VAL A 151 11.14 -1.78 3.63
N ARG A 152 12.27 -2.19 3.05
CA ARG A 152 12.50 -3.58 2.65
C ARG A 152 12.91 -4.41 3.85
N SER A 153 12.28 -5.57 4.01
CA SER A 153 12.63 -6.54 5.04
C SER A 153 14.07 -7.04 4.87
N THR A 154 14.63 -7.61 5.93
CA THR A 154 16.01 -8.09 5.94
C THR A 154 16.28 -9.24 4.97
N ASP A 155 15.26 -10.01 4.61
CA ASP A 155 15.31 -11.09 3.61
C ASP A 155 15.03 -10.60 2.17
N GLY A 156 14.57 -9.36 2.00
CA GLY A 156 14.26 -8.77 0.70
C GLY A 156 12.89 -9.15 0.12
N GLU A 157 12.13 -10.01 0.80
CA GLU A 157 10.88 -10.60 0.29
C GLU A 157 9.61 -9.83 0.69
N THR A 158 9.76 -8.76 1.49
CA THR A 158 8.64 -7.94 1.95
C THR A 158 9.00 -6.45 1.93
N ILE A 159 8.05 -5.63 1.50
CA ILE A 159 8.08 -4.18 1.69
C ILE A 159 7.01 -3.78 2.70
N TYR A 160 7.41 -3.05 3.72
CA TYR A 160 6.51 -2.33 4.61
C TYR A 160 6.35 -0.91 4.09
N TYR A 161 5.14 -0.57 3.69
CA TYR A 161 4.80 0.72 3.11
C TYR A 161 4.06 1.58 4.13
N TYR A 162 4.52 2.81 4.34
CA TYR A 162 3.96 3.79 5.25
C TYR A 162 3.60 5.04 4.45
N ALA A 163 2.35 5.51 4.52
CA ALA A 163 1.88 6.66 3.75
C ALA A 163 1.10 7.68 4.58
N HIS A 164 0.83 8.83 3.94
CA HIS A 164 0.17 10.00 4.50
C HIS A 164 0.93 10.68 5.65
N LEU A 165 2.25 10.49 5.74
CA LEU A 165 3.06 11.07 6.81
C LEU A 165 3.00 12.61 6.78
N ASP A 166 2.97 13.25 7.95
CA ASP A 166 3.18 14.70 8.05
C ASP A 166 4.66 15.02 7.80
N LYS A 167 5.55 14.32 8.51
CA LYS A 167 7.00 14.51 8.45
C LYS A 167 7.75 13.20 8.63
N TYR A 168 8.89 13.08 7.95
CA TYR A 168 9.91 12.07 8.23
C TYR A 168 10.62 12.35 9.55
N ALA A 169 11.16 11.30 10.17
CA ALA A 169 12.06 11.44 11.31
C ALA A 169 13.36 12.15 10.90
N GLU A 170 13.91 12.94 11.81
CA GLU A 170 15.20 13.61 11.59
C GLU A 170 16.31 12.58 11.35
N GLY A 171 17.12 12.81 10.32
CA GLY A 171 18.24 11.94 9.94
C GLY A 171 17.85 10.65 9.21
N LEU A 172 16.55 10.40 8.99
CA LEU A 172 16.09 9.28 8.17
C LEU A 172 16.52 9.48 6.72
N LYS A 173 17.13 8.45 6.11
CA LYS A 173 17.59 8.48 4.72
C LYS A 173 17.46 7.12 4.05
N GLU A 174 17.41 7.12 2.73
CA GLU A 174 17.47 5.91 1.90
C GLU A 174 18.78 5.14 2.17
N GLY A 175 18.72 3.81 2.10
CA GLY A 175 19.82 2.89 2.45
C GLY A 175 20.07 2.73 3.95
N GLN A 176 19.29 3.39 4.82
CA GLN A 176 19.46 3.28 6.26
C GLN A 176 18.86 1.98 6.79
N LYS A 177 19.68 1.16 7.45
CA LYS A 177 19.19 0.04 8.25
C LYS A 177 18.42 0.53 9.47
N ILE A 178 17.27 -0.06 9.71
CA ILE A 178 16.38 0.26 10.82
C ILE A 178 16.04 -0.97 11.65
N ARG A 179 15.79 -0.73 12.93
CA ARG A 179 15.31 -1.77 13.84
C ARG A 179 13.80 -1.64 14.03
N ARG A 180 13.14 -2.75 14.37
CA ARG A 180 11.75 -2.76 14.86
C ARG A 180 11.58 -1.74 15.98
N GLY A 181 10.56 -0.90 15.89
CA GLY A 181 10.26 0.17 16.85
C GLY A 181 11.06 1.46 16.66
N GLN A 182 11.99 1.51 15.70
CA GLN A 182 12.70 2.75 15.39
C GLN A 182 11.74 3.81 14.83
N ARG A 183 11.87 5.05 15.29
CA ARG A 183 11.06 6.18 14.81
C ARG A 183 11.31 6.43 13.33
N LEU A 184 10.23 6.53 12.56
CA LEU A 184 10.24 6.78 11.11
C LEU A 184 9.66 8.14 10.74
N GLY A 185 8.74 8.67 11.56
CA GLY A 185 8.09 9.94 11.26
C GLY A 185 6.89 10.21 12.15
N THR A 186 5.91 10.89 11.58
CA THR A 186 4.68 11.27 12.27
C THR A 186 3.46 11.16 11.36
N VAL A 187 2.34 10.75 11.95
CA VAL A 187 1.03 10.63 11.29
C VAL A 187 0.61 11.99 10.73
N GLY A 188 0.03 11.98 9.54
CA GLY A 188 -0.44 13.17 8.86
C GLY A 188 -1.69 12.93 8.03
N SER A 189 -1.85 13.80 7.04
CA SER A 189 -2.94 13.79 6.06
C SER A 189 -2.40 14.21 4.69
N THR A 190 -1.15 13.90 4.37
CA THR A 190 -0.57 14.27 3.07
C THR A 190 -1.05 13.33 1.96
N GLY A 191 -0.98 13.79 0.71
CA GLY A 191 -1.51 13.04 -0.43
C GLY A 191 -3.02 13.22 -0.53
N ASN A 192 -3.76 12.13 -0.69
CA ASN A 192 -5.22 12.14 -0.79
C ASN A 192 -5.95 11.84 0.53
N ALA A 193 -5.23 11.76 1.66
CA ALA A 193 -5.84 11.61 2.98
C ALA A 193 -6.55 12.89 3.41
N SER A 194 -7.67 12.75 4.14
CA SER A 194 -8.43 13.89 4.66
C SER A 194 -7.76 14.50 5.90
N ASP A 195 -7.74 15.83 5.99
CA ASP A 195 -7.32 16.55 7.20
C ASP A 195 -8.26 16.30 8.39
N GLU A 196 -9.52 15.93 8.14
CA GLU A 196 -10.51 15.60 9.19
C GLU A 196 -10.29 14.20 9.78
N ALA A 197 -9.55 13.34 9.08
CA ALA A 197 -9.31 11.95 9.44
C ALA A 197 -7.82 11.58 9.27
N PRO A 198 -6.89 12.19 10.06
CA PRO A 198 -5.49 11.82 10.01
C PRO A 198 -5.29 10.34 10.38
N HIS A 199 -4.44 9.66 9.62
CA HIS A 199 -4.16 8.25 9.81
C HIS A 199 -2.80 7.87 9.20
N LEU A 200 -2.30 6.72 9.60
CA LEU A 200 -1.24 6.02 8.87
C LEU A 200 -1.90 4.98 7.95
N HIS A 201 -1.68 5.12 6.65
CA HIS A 201 -1.94 4.03 5.70
C HIS A 201 -0.73 3.10 5.69
N PHE A 202 -0.93 1.85 6.09
CA PHE A 202 0.13 0.85 6.24
C PHE A 202 -0.17 -0.39 5.40
N ALA A 203 0.76 -0.77 4.52
CA ALA A 203 0.65 -1.98 3.71
C ALA A 203 1.84 -2.91 3.92
N ILE A 204 1.59 -4.21 3.75
CA ILE A 204 2.60 -5.26 3.72
C ILE A 204 2.54 -5.86 2.31
N LEU A 205 3.63 -5.73 1.57
CA LEU A 205 3.71 -6.12 0.18
C LEU A 205 4.73 -7.25 0.03
N GLN A 206 4.29 -8.44 -0.37
CA GLN A 206 5.17 -9.54 -0.74
C GLN A 206 5.79 -9.27 -2.10
N THR A 207 7.12 -9.30 -2.14
CA THR A 207 7.94 -9.00 -3.31
C THR A 207 9.08 -10.01 -3.44
N MET A 208 9.96 -9.81 -4.43
CA MET A 208 11.17 -10.59 -4.62
C MET A 208 12.41 -9.76 -4.26
N PRO A 209 13.52 -10.39 -3.80
CA PRO A 209 14.72 -9.66 -3.41
C PRO A 209 15.35 -8.79 -4.49
N ASP A 210 15.16 -9.13 -5.76
CA ASP A 210 15.67 -8.42 -6.94
C ASP A 210 14.65 -7.46 -7.58
N ALA A 211 13.39 -7.50 -7.14
CA ALA A 211 12.36 -6.60 -7.63
C ALA A 211 12.58 -5.18 -7.10
N GLU A 212 12.40 -4.19 -7.96
CA GLU A 212 12.44 -2.78 -7.55
C GLU A 212 11.25 -2.42 -6.64
N TRP A 213 11.39 -1.38 -5.81
CA TRP A 213 10.35 -1.00 -4.83
C TRP A 213 9.00 -0.59 -5.44
N TRP A 214 8.99 -0.23 -6.73
CA TRP A 214 7.79 0.15 -7.48
C TRP A 214 7.18 -1.01 -8.28
N GLU A 215 7.81 -2.18 -8.28
CA GLU A 215 7.29 -3.31 -9.03
C GLU A 215 6.00 -3.87 -8.40
N PRO A 216 5.14 -4.52 -9.20
CA PRO A 216 3.96 -5.18 -8.70
C PRO A 216 4.29 -6.16 -7.57
N ALA A 217 3.58 -6.02 -6.46
CA ALA A 217 3.72 -6.86 -5.28
C ALA A 217 2.34 -7.37 -4.82
N VAL A 218 2.32 -8.48 -4.08
CA VAL A 218 1.07 -9.03 -3.52
C VAL A 218 0.83 -8.42 -2.15
N ALA A 219 -0.29 -7.71 -1.98
CA ALA A 219 -0.66 -7.16 -0.68
C ALA A 219 -1.16 -8.24 0.28
N LEU A 220 -0.58 -8.29 1.48
CA LEU A 220 -1.06 -9.11 2.59
C LEU A 220 -1.92 -8.26 3.52
N ASN A 221 -2.99 -8.83 4.06
CA ASN A 221 -3.82 -8.14 5.05
C ASN A 221 -3.00 -7.91 6.35
N PRO A 222 -2.67 -6.66 6.72
CA PRO A 222 -1.89 -6.39 7.92
C PRO A 222 -2.70 -6.58 9.21
N TYR A 223 -4.03 -6.48 9.15
CA TYR A 223 -4.90 -6.54 10.32
C TYR A 223 -4.68 -7.79 11.20
N PRO A 224 -4.78 -9.03 10.69
CA PRO A 224 -4.53 -10.21 11.52
C PRO A 224 -3.10 -10.26 12.08
N LEU A 225 -2.12 -9.89 11.25
CA LEU A 225 -0.70 -9.92 11.61
C LEU A 225 -0.37 -8.93 12.74
N LEU A 226 -0.93 -7.73 12.71
CA LEU A 226 -0.78 -6.70 13.75
C LEU A 226 -1.53 -7.05 15.04
N ARG A 227 -2.53 -7.92 14.97
CA ARG A 227 -3.26 -8.42 16.14
C ARG A 227 -2.65 -9.69 16.75
N GLY A 228 -1.60 -10.24 16.14
CA GLY A 228 -0.98 -11.50 16.56
C GLY A 228 -1.92 -12.70 16.40
N LYS A 229 -2.72 -12.71 15.33
CA LYS A 229 -3.70 -13.75 15.01
C LYS A 229 -3.39 -14.43 13.69
#